data_AF-A0A8T4MTM7-F1
#
_entry.id   AF-A0A8T4MTM7-F1
#
_cell.length_a   1.000
_cell.length_b   1.000
_cell.length_c   1.000
_cell.angle_alpha   90.00
_cell.angle_beta   90.00
_cell.angle_gamma   90.00
#
_symmetry.space_group_name_H-M   'P 1'
#
loop_
_entity.id
_entity.type
_entity.pdbx_description
1 polymer ?
#
loop_
_entity_poly.entity_id
_entity_poly.type
_entity_poly.pdbx_seq_one_letter_code
_entity_poly.pdbx_strand_id
1 'polypeptide(L)'
;MAQGAGSGARGSGRGVGSTERKKKSADLMSFFLIFLLLLGAATAIYAIIKRDFNLTLVGLGIIFYSLLTVFIVVKTRRKGVKAAHKSLHHFDIHAKKVMVHVNKKNRHPKIAFSQIIHHLIMRISSGLIMGKYKIMLFFFLLFGLAACWYFWYVEEDMILLGISAVITLIALISIVRNMKKGGAGSSKGLGLHSRESKEKKPEGKQEGKVTQESVKAGDEKEKESEMIIGSINGSEIEKLKKVVKEKMDSLEKGKTPLDVLYWLLGEKKQLKMQEISKIFSIDIKKVEEWARILEAHEIVEISYPAFGPPALKIKNIPANK
;
A
#
# COMPACT_ATOMS: atom_id res chain seq x y z
N MET A 1 -13.16 -57.51 54.84
CA MET A 1 -12.12 -57.79 53.83
C MET A 1 -12.83 -57.88 52.48
N ALA A 2 -12.54 -57.16 51.41
CA ALA A 2 -11.41 -56.31 51.05
C ALA A 2 -11.90 -55.14 50.17
N GLN A 3 -11.38 -53.94 50.42
CA GLN A 3 -11.52 -52.78 49.54
C GLN A 3 -10.42 -52.87 48.47
N GLY A 4 -10.81 -53.01 47.20
CA GLY A 4 -9.89 -53.04 46.05
C GLY A 4 -9.85 -51.69 45.36
N ALA A 5 -8.75 -50.96 45.57
CA ALA A 5 -8.43 -49.70 44.93
C ALA A 5 -8.11 -49.90 43.43
N GLY A 6 -8.91 -49.27 42.56
CA GLY A 6 -8.66 -49.17 41.12
C GLY A 6 -8.32 -47.74 40.72
N SER A 7 -7.12 -47.28 41.10
CA SER A 7 -6.55 -45.99 40.69
C SER A 7 -5.43 -46.26 39.68
N GLY A 8 -5.61 -45.87 38.42
CA GLY A 8 -4.51 -45.96 37.46
C GLY A 8 -4.81 -45.38 36.09
N ALA A 9 -4.00 -44.41 35.69
CA ALA A 9 -3.72 -43.99 34.30
C ALA A 9 -4.77 -43.15 33.56
N ARG A 10 -4.97 -41.88 33.98
CA ARG A 10 -5.27 -40.79 33.04
C ARG A 10 -3.96 -40.19 32.52
N GLY A 11 -3.45 -40.79 31.45
CA GLY A 11 -2.24 -40.38 30.76
C GLY A 11 -2.33 -38.98 30.15
N SER A 12 -1.29 -38.18 30.42
CA SER A 12 -1.04 -36.83 29.94
C SER A 12 -0.86 -36.77 28.41
N GLY A 13 -1.97 -36.59 27.68
CA GLY A 13 -1.98 -36.40 26.22
C GLY A 13 -2.04 -34.95 25.72
N ARG A 14 -1.55 -33.94 26.48
CA ARG A 14 -1.74 -32.50 26.15
C ARG A 14 -0.56 -31.79 25.47
N GLY A 15 0.55 -32.47 25.18
CA GLY A 15 1.77 -31.79 24.71
C GLY A 15 1.91 -31.59 23.19
N VAL A 16 1.33 -32.48 22.37
CA VAL A 16 1.72 -32.60 20.95
C VAL A 16 1.06 -31.54 20.04
N GLY A 17 -0.11 -31.02 20.41
CA GLY A 17 -0.85 -30.08 19.54
C GLY A 17 -0.29 -28.65 19.47
N SER A 18 0.63 -28.24 20.37
CA SER A 18 1.09 -26.84 20.43
C SER A 18 2.25 -26.52 19.48
N THR A 19 3.09 -27.50 19.18
CA THR A 19 4.25 -27.35 18.28
C THR A 19 3.81 -27.29 16.82
N GLU A 20 2.79 -28.07 16.46
CA GLU A 20 2.25 -28.13 15.09
C GLU A 20 1.54 -26.82 14.68
N ARG A 21 0.79 -26.19 15.60
CA ARG A 21 0.15 -24.88 15.35
C ARG A 21 1.17 -23.76 15.13
N LYS A 22 2.32 -23.79 15.82
CA LYS A 22 3.38 -22.79 15.62
C LYS A 22 4.02 -22.92 14.24
N LYS A 23 4.23 -24.14 13.74
CA LYS A 23 4.82 -24.37 12.41
C LYS A 23 3.92 -23.82 11.29
N LYS A 24 2.62 -24.11 11.34
CA LYS A 24 1.65 -23.60 10.35
C LYS A 24 1.60 -22.07 10.27
N SER A 25 1.77 -21.37 11.39
CA SER A 25 1.74 -19.89 11.41
C SER A 25 2.98 -19.25 10.76
N ALA A 26 4.13 -19.90 10.85
CA ALA A 26 5.37 -19.41 10.24
C ALA A 26 5.34 -19.56 8.72
N ASP A 27 4.83 -20.69 8.23
CA ASP A 27 4.70 -20.95 6.80
C ASP A 27 3.73 -19.96 6.14
N LEU A 28 2.59 -19.69 6.78
CA LEU A 28 1.62 -18.71 6.29
C LEU A 28 2.20 -17.28 6.16
N MET A 29 3.01 -16.86 7.15
CA MET A 29 3.71 -15.57 7.09
C MET A 29 4.72 -15.52 5.92
N SER A 30 5.43 -16.62 5.66
CA SER A 30 6.36 -16.68 4.54
C SER A 30 5.62 -16.59 3.20
N PHE A 31 4.51 -17.30 3.04
CA PHE A 31 3.69 -17.22 1.83
C PHE A 31 3.15 -15.81 1.59
N PHE A 32 2.70 -15.14 2.66
CA PHE A 32 2.19 -13.78 2.57
C PHE A 32 3.27 -12.78 2.12
N LEU A 33 4.50 -12.90 2.63
CA LEU A 33 5.61 -12.04 2.21
C LEU A 33 6.02 -12.28 0.75
N ILE A 34 6.04 -13.54 0.31
CA ILE A 34 6.30 -13.89 -1.10
C ILE A 34 5.20 -13.31 -1.99
N PHE A 35 3.95 -13.42 -1.58
CA PHE A 35 2.82 -12.85 -2.30
C PHE A 35 2.92 -11.33 -2.44
N LEU A 36 3.26 -10.60 -1.37
CA LEU A 36 3.46 -9.15 -1.43
C LEU A 36 4.62 -8.74 -2.34
N LEU A 37 5.71 -9.53 -2.34
CA LEU A 37 6.84 -9.30 -3.23
C LEU A 37 6.43 -9.46 -4.70
N LEU A 38 5.69 -10.53 -5.01
CA LEU A 38 5.16 -10.79 -6.36
C LEU A 38 4.17 -9.71 -6.79
N LEU A 39 3.30 -9.27 -5.87
CA LEU A 39 2.35 -8.20 -6.15
C LEU A 39 3.08 -6.91 -6.50
N GLY A 40 4.07 -6.49 -5.68
CA GLY A 40 4.87 -5.30 -5.94
C GLY A 40 5.66 -5.38 -7.26
N ALA A 41 6.19 -6.56 -7.59
CA ALA A 41 6.85 -6.80 -8.88
C ALA A 41 5.87 -6.67 -10.06
N ALA A 42 4.67 -7.24 -9.95
CA ALA A 42 3.64 -7.13 -10.97
C ALA A 42 3.17 -5.67 -11.17
N THR A 43 2.98 -4.89 -10.09
CA THR A 43 2.64 -3.47 -10.21
C THR A 43 3.76 -2.67 -10.85
N ALA A 44 5.03 -2.93 -10.49
CA ALA A 44 6.17 -2.26 -11.11
C ALA A 44 6.25 -2.56 -12.62
N ILE A 45 6.09 -3.83 -13.01
CA ILE A 45 6.10 -4.24 -14.43
C ILE A 45 4.94 -3.57 -15.19
N TYR A 46 3.73 -3.60 -14.63
CA TYR A 46 2.56 -2.96 -15.24
C TYR A 46 2.74 -1.45 -15.40
N ALA A 47 3.29 -0.79 -14.39
CA ALA A 47 3.59 0.64 -14.42
C ALA A 47 4.61 1.01 -15.49
N ILE A 48 5.65 0.19 -15.66
CA ILE A 48 6.65 0.34 -16.72
C ILE A 48 5.99 0.23 -18.10
N ILE A 49 5.08 -0.73 -18.30
CA ILE A 49 4.36 -0.90 -19.57
C ILE A 49 3.51 0.33 -19.88
N LYS A 50 2.81 0.89 -18.87
CA LYS A 50 1.99 2.10 -19.03
C LYS A 50 2.77 3.42 -19.04
N ARG A 51 4.09 3.38 -18.84
CA ARG A 51 4.94 4.58 -18.66
C ARG A 51 4.46 5.50 -17.55
N ASP A 52 3.87 4.93 -16.51
CA ASP A 52 3.41 5.67 -15.34
C ASP A 52 4.49 5.63 -14.24
N PHE A 53 5.22 6.73 -14.12
CA PHE A 53 6.34 6.85 -13.18
C PHE A 53 5.87 6.77 -11.72
N ASN A 54 4.68 7.31 -11.44
CA ASN A 54 4.11 7.31 -10.10
C ASN A 54 3.76 5.89 -9.66
N LEU A 55 3.14 5.12 -10.55
CA LEU A 55 2.80 3.73 -10.27
C LEU A 55 4.05 2.83 -10.14
N THR A 56 5.13 3.18 -10.84
CA THR A 56 6.42 2.50 -10.75
C THR A 56 7.05 2.70 -9.36
N LEU A 57 7.00 3.93 -8.83
CA LEU A 57 7.46 4.25 -7.48
C LEU A 57 6.66 3.50 -6.41
N VAL A 58 5.34 3.36 -6.59
CA VAL A 58 4.49 2.56 -5.69
C VAL A 58 4.90 1.09 -5.69
N GLY A 59 5.12 0.50 -6.87
CA GLY A 59 5.60 -0.89 -6.99
C GLY A 59 6.95 -1.11 -6.29
N LEU A 60 7.92 -0.22 -6.53
CA LEU A 60 9.23 -0.25 -5.86
C LEU A 60 9.11 -0.09 -4.34
N GLY A 61 8.21 0.78 -3.85
CA GLY A 61 7.94 0.96 -2.44
C GLY A 61 7.44 -0.33 -1.76
N ILE A 62 6.53 -1.06 -2.41
CA ILE A 62 6.01 -2.35 -1.91
C ILE A 62 7.13 -3.39 -1.84
N ILE A 63 7.98 -3.47 -2.86
CA ILE A 63 9.12 -4.39 -2.89
C ILE A 63 10.10 -4.05 -1.75
N PHE A 64 10.47 -2.77 -1.61
CA PHE A 64 11.38 -2.32 -0.56
C PHE A 64 10.84 -2.61 0.85
N TYR A 65 9.55 -2.33 1.10
CA TYR A 65 8.91 -2.62 2.38
C TYR A 65 8.92 -4.13 2.69
N SER A 66 8.66 -4.97 1.69
CA SER A 66 8.69 -6.43 1.85
C SER A 66 10.09 -6.93 2.21
N LEU A 67 11.12 -6.43 1.53
CA LEU A 67 12.52 -6.76 1.83
C LEU A 67 12.95 -6.27 3.21
N LEU A 68 12.56 -5.05 3.60
CA LEU A 68 12.85 -4.49 4.92
C LEU A 68 12.20 -5.32 6.03
N THR A 69 10.97 -5.79 5.81
CA THR A 69 10.26 -6.66 6.76
C THR A 69 10.99 -7.98 6.93
N VAL A 70 11.40 -8.62 5.84
CA VAL A 70 12.22 -9.84 5.89
C VAL A 70 13.53 -9.58 6.64
N PHE A 71 14.21 -8.47 6.35
CA PHE A 71 15.46 -8.10 7.01
C PHE A 71 15.28 -7.92 8.53
N ILE A 72 14.23 -7.23 8.98
CA ILE A 72 13.91 -7.06 10.40
C ILE A 72 13.63 -8.41 11.07
N VAL A 73 12.86 -9.28 10.42
CA VAL A 73 12.55 -10.63 10.94
C VAL A 73 13.82 -11.47 11.07
N VAL A 74 14.70 -11.46 10.07
CA VAL A 74 15.99 -12.17 10.12
C VAL A 74 16.89 -11.61 11.22
N LYS A 75 16.99 -10.28 11.33
CA LYS A 75 17.84 -9.61 12.32
C LYS A 75 17.34 -9.84 13.75
N THR A 76 16.03 -9.83 13.96
CA THR A 76 15.43 -10.13 15.28
C THR A 76 15.59 -11.60 15.67
N ARG A 77 15.48 -12.54 14.72
CA ARG A 77 15.82 -13.96 14.99
C ARG A 77 17.28 -14.11 15.42
N ARG A 78 18.24 -13.47 14.72
CA ARG A 78 19.66 -13.55 15.09
C ARG A 78 19.95 -13.00 16.50
N LYS A 79 19.34 -11.87 16.87
CA LYS A 79 19.51 -11.30 18.22
C LYS A 79 18.85 -12.16 19.30
N GLY A 80 17.67 -12.72 19.03
CA GLY A 80 16.99 -13.64 19.93
C GLY A 80 17.78 -14.92 20.17
N VAL A 81 18.40 -15.49 19.14
CA VAL A 81 19.28 -16.68 19.26
C VAL A 81 20.52 -16.37 20.09
N LYS A 82 21.17 -15.20 19.89
CA LYS A 82 22.33 -14.79 20.71
C LYS A 82 21.97 -14.54 22.18
N ALA A 83 20.82 -13.91 22.45
CA ALA A 83 20.34 -13.67 23.81
C ALA A 83 19.92 -14.97 24.50
N ALA A 84 19.24 -15.87 23.78
CA ALA A 84 18.90 -17.21 24.28
C ALA A 84 20.16 -18.03 24.57
N HIS A 85 21.17 -17.99 23.71
CA HIS A 85 22.44 -18.69 23.96
C HIS A 85 23.19 -18.14 25.18
N LYS A 86 23.21 -16.82 25.38
CA LYS A 86 23.83 -16.18 26.56
C LYS A 86 23.04 -16.48 27.85
N SER A 87 21.71 -16.47 27.77
CA SER A 87 20.82 -16.86 28.88
C SER A 87 20.94 -18.34 29.22
N LEU A 88 21.05 -19.23 28.23
CA LEU A 88 21.21 -20.67 28.44
C LEU A 88 22.56 -20.97 29.11
N HIS A 89 23.62 -20.26 28.72
CA HIS A 89 24.95 -20.39 29.35
C HIS A 89 24.95 -19.91 30.81
N HIS A 90 24.29 -18.78 31.11
CA HIS A 90 24.15 -18.29 32.48
C HIS A 90 23.26 -19.20 33.34
N PHE A 91 22.21 -19.76 32.74
CA PHE A 91 21.31 -20.71 33.38
C PHE A 91 22.00 -22.03 33.69
N ASP A 92 22.87 -22.54 32.81
CA ASP A 92 23.66 -23.76 33.07
C ASP A 92 24.64 -23.56 34.24
N ILE A 93 25.29 -22.40 34.33
CA ILE A 93 26.17 -22.05 35.45
C ILE A 93 25.37 -21.97 36.77
N HIS A 94 24.20 -21.32 36.75
CA HIS A 94 23.36 -21.22 37.94
C HIS A 94 22.72 -22.56 38.34
N ALA A 95 22.29 -23.37 37.38
CA ALA A 95 21.73 -24.69 37.60
C ALA A 95 22.78 -25.65 38.19
N LYS A 96 24.02 -25.61 37.72
CA LYS A 96 25.15 -26.36 38.34
C LYS A 96 25.40 -25.92 39.79
N LYS A 97 25.40 -24.61 40.06
CA LYS A 97 25.60 -24.07 41.42
C LYS A 97 24.46 -24.44 42.38
N VAL A 98 23.20 -24.42 41.89
CA VAL A 98 22.01 -24.82 42.66
C VAL A 98 21.95 -26.34 42.85
N MET A 99 22.33 -27.16 41.86
CA MET A 99 22.42 -28.62 42.03
C MET A 99 23.43 -29.03 43.11
N VAL A 100 24.57 -28.34 43.22
CA VAL A 100 25.56 -28.59 44.29
C VAL A 100 25.01 -28.25 45.68
N HIS A 101 24.16 -27.23 45.81
CA HIS A 101 23.53 -26.87 47.09
C HIS A 101 22.31 -27.74 47.45
N VAL A 102 21.51 -28.13 46.45
CA VAL A 102 20.28 -28.93 46.66
C VAL A 102 20.59 -30.40 46.98
N ASN A 103 21.73 -30.91 46.55
CA ASN A 103 22.19 -32.27 46.90
C ASN A 103 22.52 -32.45 48.39
N LYS A 104 22.53 -31.37 49.18
CA LYS A 104 22.93 -31.43 50.60
C LYS A 104 21.76 -31.41 51.60
N LYS A 105 20.49 -31.18 51.20
CA LYS A 105 19.44 -31.09 52.23
C LYS A 105 17.98 -31.46 51.95
N ASN A 106 17.48 -31.77 50.75
CA ASN A 106 16.07 -32.23 50.64
C ASN A 106 15.76 -33.04 49.37
N ARG A 107 15.05 -34.16 49.53
CA ARG A 107 14.43 -34.95 48.45
C ARG A 107 13.10 -34.28 48.05
N HIS A 108 12.87 -34.12 46.75
CA HIS A 108 11.69 -33.55 46.04
C HIS A 108 11.64 -32.05 45.70
N PRO A 109 12.65 -31.50 44.98
CA PRO A 109 12.66 -30.14 44.43
C PRO A 109 12.07 -29.99 42.99
N LYS A 110 11.66 -31.08 42.33
CA LYS A 110 11.42 -31.07 40.87
C LYS A 110 10.11 -30.41 40.42
N ILE A 111 9.10 -30.28 41.28
CA ILE A 111 7.76 -29.83 40.88
C ILE A 111 7.60 -28.30 40.98
N ALA A 112 8.19 -27.67 42.02
CA ALA A 112 8.06 -26.22 42.24
C ALA A 112 8.83 -25.37 41.21
N PHE A 113 10.00 -25.84 40.76
CA PHE A 113 10.85 -25.09 39.83
C PHE A 113 10.26 -24.99 38.42
N SER A 114 9.56 -26.03 37.97
CA SER A 114 8.90 -26.06 36.66
C SER A 114 7.77 -25.04 36.56
N GLN A 115 6.98 -24.88 37.63
CA GLN A 115 5.86 -23.94 37.65
C GLN A 115 6.30 -22.47 37.66
N ILE A 116 7.37 -22.15 38.40
CA ILE A 116 7.92 -20.79 38.47
C ILE A 116 8.49 -20.36 37.11
N ILE A 117 9.22 -21.25 36.43
CA ILE A 117 9.77 -20.98 35.10
C ILE A 117 8.65 -20.79 34.07
N HIS A 118 7.60 -21.61 34.12
CA HIS A 118 6.47 -21.49 33.20
C HIS A 118 5.74 -20.14 33.37
N HIS A 119 5.55 -19.67 34.60
CA HIS A 119 4.88 -18.40 34.86
C HIS A 119 5.69 -17.19 34.40
N LEU A 120 7.02 -17.26 34.55
CA LEU A 120 7.94 -16.20 34.12
C LEU A 120 8.00 -16.09 32.58
N ILE A 121 8.05 -17.21 31.87
CA ILE A 121 8.02 -17.25 30.40
C ILE A 121 6.70 -16.71 29.84
N MET A 122 5.57 -17.01 30.49
CA MET A 122 4.26 -16.49 30.11
C MET A 122 4.15 -14.97 30.32
N ARG A 123 4.68 -14.43 31.42
CA ARG A 123 4.68 -12.97 31.66
C ARG A 123 5.53 -12.20 30.64
N ILE A 124 6.75 -12.69 30.36
CA ILE A 124 7.66 -12.05 29.41
C ILE A 124 7.12 -12.10 27.99
N SER A 125 6.51 -13.22 27.58
CA SER A 125 5.94 -13.35 26.23
C SER A 125 4.72 -12.45 26.02
N SER A 126 3.85 -12.25 27.02
CA SER A 126 2.67 -11.37 26.87
C SER A 126 3.02 -9.87 26.74
N GLY A 127 4.03 -9.39 27.48
CA GLY A 127 4.47 -7.99 27.42
C GLY A 127 5.15 -7.64 26.09
N LEU A 128 5.90 -8.60 25.52
CA LEU A 128 6.61 -8.42 24.24
C LEU A 128 5.68 -8.49 23.01
N ILE A 129 4.53 -9.14 23.18
CA ILE A 129 3.46 -9.26 22.18
C ILE A 129 2.68 -7.93 22.13
N MET A 130 2.23 -7.38 23.26
CA MET A 130 1.44 -6.13 23.26
C MET A 130 2.18 -4.88 22.72
N GLY A 131 3.50 -4.75 22.94
CA GLY A 131 4.26 -3.59 22.45
C GLY A 131 4.44 -3.57 20.93
N LYS A 132 4.52 -4.74 20.28
CA LYS A 132 4.80 -4.85 18.84
C LYS A 132 3.60 -4.51 17.95
N TYR A 133 2.38 -4.82 18.39
CA TYR A 133 1.18 -4.47 17.62
C TYR A 133 0.88 -2.98 17.65
N LYS A 134 1.27 -2.24 18.70
CA LYS A 134 1.10 -0.77 18.72
C LYS A 134 1.96 -0.08 17.66
N ILE A 135 3.21 -0.53 17.49
CA ILE A 135 4.10 0.00 16.45
C ILE A 135 3.61 -0.41 15.07
N MET A 136 3.21 -1.68 14.87
CA MET A 136 2.62 -2.09 13.58
C MET A 136 1.35 -1.33 13.25
N LEU A 137 0.46 -1.10 14.23
CA LEU A 137 -0.77 -0.33 14.06
C LEU A 137 -0.47 1.13 13.71
N PHE A 138 0.54 1.74 14.36
CA PHE A 138 0.98 3.09 14.05
C PHE A 138 1.48 3.22 12.61
N PHE A 139 2.31 2.28 12.13
CA PHE A 139 2.75 2.27 10.73
C PHE A 139 1.60 2.01 9.76
N PHE A 140 0.63 1.17 10.11
CA PHE A 140 -0.56 0.95 9.29
C PHE A 140 -1.42 2.21 9.16
N LEU A 141 -1.53 2.98 10.25
CA LEU A 141 -2.27 4.23 10.29
C LEU A 141 -1.56 5.34 9.50
N LEU A 142 -0.22 5.42 9.61
CA LEU A 142 0.61 6.30 8.79
C LEU A 142 0.56 5.96 7.31
N PHE A 143 0.61 4.67 6.96
CA PHE A 143 0.48 4.22 5.57
C PHE A 143 -0.91 4.52 5.01
N GLY A 144 -1.97 4.35 5.83
CA GLY A 144 -3.32 4.73 5.47
C GLY A 144 -3.48 6.24 5.23
N LEU A 145 -2.87 7.08 6.08
CA LEU A 145 -2.86 8.53 5.90
C LEU A 145 -2.07 8.97 4.66
N ALA A 146 -0.91 8.36 4.41
CA ALA A 146 -0.11 8.62 3.22
C ALA A 146 -0.85 8.18 1.94
N ALA A 147 -1.55 7.04 1.98
CA ALA A 147 -2.40 6.60 0.89
C ALA A 147 -3.58 7.55 0.68
N CYS A 148 -4.28 7.99 1.73
CA CYS A 148 -5.35 8.99 1.61
C CYS A 148 -4.85 10.31 1.01
N TRP A 149 -3.67 10.79 1.44
CA TRP A 149 -3.07 12.01 0.89
C TRP A 149 -2.69 11.86 -0.58
N TYR A 150 -2.16 10.69 -0.94
CA TYR A 150 -1.83 10.35 -2.33
C TYR A 150 -3.10 10.24 -3.21
N PHE A 151 -4.16 9.59 -2.71
CA PHE A 151 -5.43 9.45 -3.42
C PHE A 151 -6.19 10.76 -3.57
N TRP A 152 -5.99 11.75 -2.68
CA TRP A 152 -6.58 13.09 -2.85
C TRP A 152 -6.10 13.76 -4.15
N TYR A 153 -4.88 13.44 -4.60
CA TYR A 153 -4.26 14.07 -5.77
C TYR A 153 -4.54 13.35 -7.10
N VAL A 154 -5.13 12.15 -7.06
CA VAL A 154 -5.32 11.29 -8.24
C VAL A 154 -6.79 11.30 -8.66
N GLU A 155 -7.01 11.34 -9.98
CA GLU A 155 -8.32 11.43 -10.67
C GLU A 155 -9.41 10.50 -10.10
N GLU A 156 -10.68 10.92 -10.24
CA GLU A 156 -11.87 10.33 -9.60
C GLU A 156 -12.01 8.81 -9.79
N ASP A 157 -11.50 8.26 -10.91
CA ASP A 157 -11.58 6.83 -11.23
C ASP A 157 -10.76 5.94 -10.26
N MET A 158 -9.70 6.47 -9.66
CA MET A 158 -8.85 5.74 -8.71
C MET A 158 -9.47 5.67 -7.31
N ILE A 159 -10.38 6.59 -6.97
CA ILE A 159 -11.14 6.56 -5.71
C ILE A 159 -12.10 5.35 -5.72
N LEU A 160 -12.76 5.10 -6.86
CA LEU A 160 -13.66 3.95 -7.02
C LEU A 160 -12.90 2.62 -6.86
N LEU A 161 -11.70 2.55 -7.44
CA LEU A 161 -10.82 1.38 -7.34
C LEU A 161 -10.36 1.14 -5.88
N GLY A 162 -10.03 2.22 -5.17
CA GLY A 162 -9.69 2.18 -3.74
C GLY A 162 -10.84 1.66 -2.87
N ILE A 163 -12.07 2.14 -3.08
CA ILE A 163 -13.25 1.68 -2.35
C ILE A 163 -13.52 0.19 -2.61
N SER A 164 -13.41 -0.24 -3.88
CA SER A 164 -13.59 -1.65 -4.25
C SER A 164 -12.58 -2.57 -3.56
N ALA A 165 -11.32 -2.15 -3.43
CA ALA A 165 -10.28 -2.90 -2.76
C ALA A 165 -10.55 -3.03 -1.25
N VAL A 166 -11.04 -1.97 -0.60
CA VAL A 166 -11.41 -1.99 0.83
C VAL A 166 -12.59 -2.94 1.07
N ILE A 167 -13.62 -2.91 0.22
CA ILE A 167 -14.77 -3.83 0.32
C ILE A 167 -14.31 -5.28 0.17
N THR A 168 -13.44 -5.55 -0.80
CA THR A 168 -12.89 -6.90 -1.05
C THR A 168 -12.08 -7.39 0.16
N LEU A 169 -11.29 -6.51 0.79
CA LEU A 169 -10.53 -6.82 1.99
C LEU A 169 -11.45 -7.14 3.19
N ILE A 170 -12.53 -6.37 3.38
CA ILE A 170 -13.53 -6.62 4.44
C ILE A 170 -14.22 -7.97 4.23
N ALA A 171 -14.59 -8.29 2.98
CA ALA A 171 -15.16 -9.58 2.63
C ALA A 171 -14.20 -10.74 2.94
N LEU A 172 -12.92 -10.59 2.60
CA LEU A 172 -11.89 -11.60 2.87
C LEU A 172 -11.69 -11.83 4.38
N ILE A 173 -11.64 -10.75 5.17
CA ILE A 173 -11.56 -10.81 6.64
C ILE A 173 -12.78 -11.53 7.23
N SER A 174 -13.96 -11.29 6.66
CA SER A 174 -15.21 -11.93 7.08
C SER A 174 -15.19 -13.44 6.83
N ILE A 175 -14.70 -13.88 5.66
CA ILE A 175 -14.53 -15.31 5.32
C ILE A 175 -13.56 -15.98 6.29
N VAL A 176 -12.40 -15.37 6.55
CA VAL A 176 -11.39 -15.92 7.47
C VAL A 176 -11.94 -16.02 8.91
N ARG A 177 -12.71 -15.03 9.36
CA ARG A 177 -13.38 -15.08 10.67
C ARG A 177 -14.42 -16.20 10.73
N ASN A 178 -15.15 -16.45 9.65
CA ASN A 178 -16.15 -17.51 9.60
C ASN A 178 -15.51 -18.90 9.67
N MET A 179 -14.42 -19.11 8.91
CA MET A 179 -13.63 -20.36 8.98
C MET A 179 -13.08 -20.65 10.38
N LYS A 180 -12.74 -19.61 11.15
CA LYS A 180 -12.23 -19.78 12.51
C LYS A 180 -13.33 -20.15 13.52
N LYS A 181 -14.59 -19.80 13.25
CA LYS A 181 -15.74 -20.17 14.09
C LYS A 181 -16.28 -21.57 13.77
N GLY A 182 -16.10 -22.06 12.54
CA GLY A 182 -16.53 -23.41 12.13
C GLY A 182 -15.70 -24.58 12.68
N GLY A 183 -14.54 -24.33 13.29
CA GLY A 183 -13.64 -25.39 13.75
C GLY A 183 -13.94 -26.00 15.13
N ALA A 184 -15.02 -25.59 15.81
CA ALA A 184 -15.29 -25.99 17.20
C ALA A 184 -16.59 -26.79 17.42
N GLY A 185 -17.33 -27.16 16.37
CA GLY A 185 -18.64 -27.80 16.54
C GLY A 185 -18.92 -28.91 15.55
N SER A 186 -19.06 -30.12 16.09
CA SER A 186 -19.85 -31.23 15.52
C SER A 186 -19.21 -32.07 14.41
N SER A 187 -18.32 -32.97 14.82
CA SER A 187 -18.22 -34.29 14.19
C SER A 187 -19.41 -35.15 14.67
N LYS A 188 -20.59 -34.97 14.05
CA LYS A 188 -21.63 -36.00 14.05
C LYS A 188 -21.73 -36.53 12.64
N GLY A 189 -21.49 -37.82 12.53
CA GLY A 189 -21.21 -38.51 11.28
C GLY A 189 -22.34 -38.44 10.27
N LEU A 190 -21.94 -38.41 9.01
CA LEU A 190 -22.71 -38.94 7.91
C LEU A 190 -21.75 -39.84 7.13
N GLY A 191 -21.92 -41.15 7.27
CA GLY A 191 -21.41 -42.07 6.28
C GLY A 191 -22.25 -41.93 5.01
N LEU A 192 -21.61 -42.04 3.85
CA LEU A 192 -22.25 -42.57 2.65
C LEU A 192 -21.18 -42.82 1.57
N HIS A 193 -21.09 -44.10 1.23
CA HIS A 193 -20.92 -44.69 -0.10
C HIS A 193 -19.94 -44.07 -1.10
N SER A 194 -18.89 -44.86 -1.34
CA SER A 194 -18.11 -44.94 -2.56
C SER A 194 -18.99 -44.96 -3.82
N ARG A 195 -18.63 -44.14 -4.81
CA ARG A 195 -18.87 -44.45 -6.22
C ARG A 195 -17.77 -43.87 -7.08
N GLU A 196 -17.03 -44.77 -7.72
CA GLU A 196 -16.06 -44.49 -8.79
C GLU A 196 -16.73 -43.85 -10.00
N SER A 197 -16.00 -42.94 -10.66
CA SER A 197 -15.74 -43.03 -12.10
C SER A 197 -14.75 -41.95 -12.56
N LYS A 198 -13.63 -42.40 -13.15
CA LYS A 198 -13.10 -42.06 -14.51
C LYS A 198 -13.69 -40.80 -15.18
N GLU A 199 -12.99 -39.93 -15.91
CA GLU A 199 -11.68 -39.92 -16.58
C GLU A 199 -11.61 -38.60 -17.38
N LYS A 200 -10.39 -38.19 -17.78
CA LYS A 200 -9.99 -37.39 -18.97
C LYS A 200 -9.36 -36.00 -18.77
N LYS A 201 -8.05 -36.00 -19.06
CA LYS A 201 -7.14 -34.95 -19.58
C LYS A 201 -7.59 -34.52 -21.00
N PRO A 202 -7.22 -33.35 -21.58
CA PRO A 202 -5.85 -33.02 -22.05
C PRO A 202 -5.39 -31.59 -21.63
N GLU A 203 -4.09 -31.29 -21.45
CA GLU A 203 -3.12 -30.76 -22.44
C GLU A 203 -3.56 -29.46 -23.14
N GLY A 204 -2.76 -28.39 -23.25
CA GLY A 204 -1.33 -28.24 -23.07
C GLY A 204 -0.93 -26.77 -22.98
N LYS A 205 0.33 -26.56 -22.60
CA LYS A 205 1.01 -25.27 -22.40
C LYS A 205 2.29 -25.36 -23.22
N GLN A 206 2.55 -24.41 -24.12
CA GLN A 206 3.91 -24.17 -24.60
C GLN A 206 4.18 -22.68 -24.72
N GLU A 207 5.35 -22.34 -24.20
CA GLU A 207 5.98 -21.03 -24.07
C GLU A 207 6.64 -20.62 -25.38
N GLY A 208 6.69 -19.31 -25.63
CA GLY A 208 7.53 -18.68 -26.64
C GLY A 208 8.41 -17.62 -25.99
N LYS A 209 9.71 -17.89 -25.95
CA LYS A 209 10.82 -17.13 -25.38
C LYS A 209 11.54 -16.40 -26.52
N VAL A 210 11.77 -15.09 -26.44
CA VAL A 210 12.85 -14.42 -27.22
C VAL A 210 13.46 -13.29 -26.39
N THR A 211 14.79 -13.32 -26.36
CA THR A 211 15.74 -12.45 -25.65
C THR A 211 16.46 -11.55 -26.68
N GLN A 212 16.81 -10.31 -26.31
CA GLN A 212 18.06 -9.57 -26.66
C GLN A 212 17.99 -8.17 -26.00
N GLU A 213 18.84 -7.80 -25.04
CA GLU A 213 20.19 -7.17 -25.19
C GLU A 213 20.15 -5.94 -26.13
N SER A 214 20.66 -4.74 -25.80
CA SER A 214 21.62 -4.29 -24.79
C SER A 214 21.84 -2.75 -24.90
N VAL A 215 22.49 -2.12 -23.89
CA VAL A 215 23.25 -0.84 -23.90
C VAL A 215 22.41 0.48 -23.96
N LYS A 216 22.51 1.51 -23.09
CA LYS A 216 23.69 2.24 -22.55
C LYS A 216 23.32 3.13 -21.34
N ALA A 217 24.30 3.37 -20.46
CA ALA A 217 24.39 4.42 -19.44
C ALA A 217 24.29 5.85 -20.05
N GLY A 218 24.04 6.95 -19.34
CA GLY A 218 23.99 7.26 -17.91
C GLY A 218 23.64 8.75 -17.75
N ASP A 219 23.59 9.17 -16.49
CA ASP A 219 23.08 10.43 -15.92
C ASP A 219 23.60 11.75 -16.54
N GLU A 220 22.76 12.78 -16.63
CA GLU A 220 22.77 13.93 -15.68
C GLU A 220 21.93 15.14 -16.19
N LYS A 221 21.18 15.71 -15.23
CA LYS A 221 20.81 17.13 -15.05
C LYS A 221 19.65 17.76 -15.85
N GLU A 222 18.58 17.98 -15.08
CA GLU A 222 18.01 19.31 -14.76
C GLU A 222 18.35 20.48 -15.72
N LYS A 223 17.27 21.10 -16.24
CA LYS A 223 17.19 22.23 -17.19
C LYS A 223 17.34 21.85 -18.67
N GLU A 224 16.22 21.46 -19.28
CA GLU A 224 15.78 21.96 -20.60
C GLU A 224 14.50 21.25 -21.06
N SER A 225 13.43 22.03 -21.25
CA SER A 225 12.45 21.85 -22.34
C SER A 225 11.47 23.03 -22.36
N GLU A 226 12.00 24.25 -22.35
CA GLU A 226 11.38 25.32 -23.13
C GLU A 226 11.72 25.05 -24.59
N MET A 227 11.00 24.12 -25.22
CA MET A 227 11.04 23.97 -26.67
C MET A 227 9.83 24.69 -27.27
N ILE A 228 10.18 25.75 -27.97
CA ILE A 228 9.42 26.84 -28.55
C ILE A 228 8.30 26.34 -29.47
N ILE A 229 7.04 26.66 -29.10
CA ILE A 229 6.08 27.34 -29.98
C ILE A 229 5.31 28.36 -29.11
N GLY A 230 5.65 29.64 -29.27
CA GLY A 230 4.86 30.81 -28.86
C GLY A 230 4.38 30.87 -27.40
N SER A 231 5.24 30.61 -26.40
CA SER A 231 4.89 30.96 -25.02
C SER A 231 5.10 32.46 -24.81
N ILE A 232 4.10 33.13 -24.24
CA ILE A 232 4.21 34.55 -23.90
C ILE A 232 5.35 34.71 -22.88
N ASN A 233 6.29 35.62 -23.17
CA ASN A 233 7.42 35.90 -22.27
C ASN A 233 6.89 36.36 -20.89
N GLY A 234 7.56 35.97 -19.80
CA GLY A 234 7.11 36.28 -18.45
C GLY A 234 6.84 37.78 -18.20
N SER A 235 7.62 38.66 -18.83
CA SER A 235 7.43 40.11 -18.76
C SER A 235 6.13 40.60 -19.42
N GLU A 236 5.64 39.91 -20.45
CA GLU A 236 4.39 40.22 -21.12
C GLU A 236 3.18 39.69 -20.32
N ILE A 237 3.32 38.54 -19.67
CA ILE A 237 2.31 38.02 -18.72
C ILE A 237 2.07 39.03 -17.58
N GLU A 238 3.13 39.63 -17.03
CA GLU A 238 2.98 40.66 -16.00
C GLU A 238 2.28 41.92 -16.50
N LYS A 239 2.56 42.36 -17.73
CA LYS A 239 1.85 43.49 -18.35
C LYS A 239 0.36 43.18 -18.54
N LEU A 240 0.04 42.00 -19.07
CA LEU A 240 -1.34 41.56 -19.25
C LEU A 240 -2.08 41.44 -17.93
N LYS A 241 -1.42 40.95 -16.88
CA LYS A 241 -2.01 40.87 -15.53
C LYS A 241 -2.42 42.23 -14.99
N LYS A 242 -1.63 43.28 -15.22
CA LYS A 242 -1.98 44.66 -14.83
C LYS A 242 -3.20 45.16 -15.61
N VAL A 243 -3.21 45.01 -16.93
CA VAL A 243 -4.33 45.45 -17.79
C VAL A 243 -5.63 44.71 -17.46
N VAL A 244 -5.55 43.39 -17.22
CA VAL A 244 -6.71 42.58 -16.82
C VAL A 244 -7.23 43.03 -15.46
N LYS A 245 -6.35 43.31 -14.50
CA LYS A 245 -6.77 43.82 -13.18
C LYS A 245 -7.49 45.17 -13.30
N GLU A 246 -6.94 46.12 -14.05
CA GLU A 246 -7.59 47.42 -14.31
C GLU A 246 -8.96 47.26 -15.00
N LYS A 247 -9.08 46.31 -15.94
CA LYS A 247 -10.37 45.99 -16.56
C LYS A 247 -11.36 45.33 -15.61
N MET A 248 -10.89 44.45 -14.72
CA MET A 248 -11.71 43.83 -13.68
C MET A 248 -12.22 44.88 -12.67
N ASP A 249 -11.37 45.84 -12.30
CA ASP A 249 -11.72 46.92 -11.37
C ASP A 249 -12.68 47.95 -12.00
N SER A 250 -12.65 48.10 -13.33
CA SER A 250 -13.56 48.97 -14.09
C SER A 250 -14.81 48.27 -14.64
N LEU A 251 -15.10 47.04 -14.21
CA LEU A 251 -16.30 46.34 -14.63
C LEU A 251 -17.57 47.06 -14.15
N GLU A 252 -18.42 47.42 -15.11
CA GLU A 252 -19.79 47.88 -14.83
C GLU A 252 -20.59 46.80 -14.10
N LYS A 253 -21.58 47.21 -13.30
CA LYS A 253 -22.46 46.29 -12.57
C LYS A 253 -23.10 45.29 -13.55
N GLY A 254 -22.82 44.01 -13.35
CA GLY A 254 -23.37 42.91 -14.15
C GLY A 254 -22.38 42.23 -15.09
N LYS A 255 -21.16 42.77 -15.27
CA LYS A 255 -20.10 42.08 -16.00
C LYS A 255 -19.34 41.11 -15.10
N THR A 256 -18.89 40.01 -15.68
CA THR A 256 -18.20 38.91 -15.03
C THR A 256 -16.73 38.84 -15.45
N PRO A 257 -15.87 38.13 -14.70
CA PRO A 257 -14.50 37.84 -15.14
C PRO A 257 -14.43 37.11 -16.49
N LEU A 258 -15.48 36.36 -16.86
CA LEU A 258 -15.56 35.67 -18.14
C LEU A 258 -15.65 36.66 -19.31
N ASP A 259 -16.32 37.80 -19.14
CA ASP A 259 -16.39 38.87 -20.14
C ASP A 259 -15.01 39.50 -20.38
N VAL A 260 -14.20 39.62 -19.33
CA VAL A 260 -12.81 40.10 -19.44
C VAL A 260 -11.94 39.08 -20.16
N LEU A 261 -12.13 37.79 -19.90
CA LEU A 261 -11.44 36.73 -20.65
C LEU A 261 -11.83 36.75 -22.13
N TYR A 262 -13.12 36.95 -22.44
CA TYR A 262 -13.59 37.08 -23.80
C TYR A 262 -12.92 38.26 -24.53
N TRP A 263 -12.87 39.44 -23.90
CA TRP A 263 -12.14 40.59 -24.44
C TRP A 263 -10.66 40.26 -24.69
N LEU A 264 -10.00 39.63 -23.72
CA LEU A 264 -8.59 39.26 -23.80
C LEU A 264 -8.31 38.29 -24.96
N LEU A 265 -9.20 37.32 -25.18
CA LEU A 265 -9.13 36.40 -26.31
C LEU A 265 -9.37 37.11 -27.65
N GLY A 266 -10.19 38.17 -27.68
CA GLY A 266 -10.35 39.03 -28.85
C GLY A 266 -9.04 39.73 -29.25
N GLU A 267 -8.28 40.23 -28.28
CA GLU A 267 -7.00 40.92 -28.52
C GLU A 267 -5.88 39.95 -28.98
N LYS A 268 -5.77 38.79 -28.32
CA LYS A 268 -4.66 37.84 -28.55
C LYS A 268 -4.96 36.75 -29.58
N LYS A 269 -6.24 36.54 -29.94
CA LYS A 269 -6.78 35.47 -30.80
C LYS A 269 -6.61 34.04 -30.27
N GLN A 270 -5.50 33.76 -29.60
CA GLN A 270 -5.19 32.47 -28.99
C GLN A 270 -4.41 32.65 -27.68
N LEU A 271 -4.79 31.90 -26.65
CA LEU A 271 -4.10 31.89 -25.35
C LEU A 271 -4.01 30.48 -24.78
N LYS A 272 -2.89 30.13 -24.15
CA LYS A 272 -2.74 28.83 -23.47
C LYS A 272 -3.50 28.88 -22.14
N MET A 273 -4.12 27.76 -21.73
CA MET A 273 -4.87 27.71 -20.46
C MET A 273 -3.98 28.04 -19.24
N GLN A 274 -2.71 27.64 -19.29
CA GLN A 274 -1.72 27.97 -18.25
C GLN A 274 -1.45 29.48 -18.14
N GLU A 275 -1.46 30.21 -19.25
CA GLU A 275 -1.27 31.67 -19.26
C GLU A 275 -2.49 32.35 -18.65
N ILE A 276 -3.69 31.89 -19.00
CA ILE A 276 -4.96 32.39 -18.44
C ILE A 276 -5.00 32.16 -16.92
N SER A 277 -4.63 30.97 -16.45
CA SER A 277 -4.53 30.67 -15.02
C SER A 277 -3.61 31.65 -14.29
N LYS A 278 -2.43 31.96 -14.85
CA LYS A 278 -1.47 32.92 -14.28
C LYS A 278 -1.97 34.37 -14.30
N ILE A 279 -2.60 34.79 -15.40
CA ILE A 279 -3.13 36.15 -15.58
C ILE A 279 -4.27 36.40 -14.58
N PHE A 280 -5.25 35.51 -14.53
CA PHE A 280 -6.41 35.63 -13.65
C PHE A 280 -6.16 35.16 -12.21
N SER A 281 -5.00 34.54 -11.95
CA SER A 281 -4.64 33.95 -10.65
C SER A 281 -5.70 32.96 -10.15
N ILE A 282 -6.21 32.12 -11.06
CA ILE A 282 -7.21 31.08 -10.79
C ILE A 282 -6.66 29.69 -11.10
N ASP A 283 -7.24 28.67 -10.49
CA ASP A 283 -6.85 27.28 -10.74
C ASP A 283 -7.17 26.83 -12.18
N ILE A 284 -6.35 25.92 -12.71
CA ILE A 284 -6.46 25.43 -14.08
C ILE A 284 -7.81 24.75 -14.34
N LYS A 285 -8.35 24.05 -13.35
CA LYS A 285 -9.68 23.42 -13.44
C LYS A 285 -10.79 24.43 -13.68
N LYS A 286 -10.68 25.62 -13.07
CA LYS A 286 -11.63 26.72 -13.27
C LYS A 286 -11.48 27.35 -14.66
N VAL A 287 -10.25 27.42 -15.18
CA VAL A 287 -10.00 27.84 -16.58
C VAL A 287 -10.64 26.86 -17.56
N GLU A 288 -10.54 25.56 -17.31
CA GLU A 288 -11.19 24.52 -18.13
C GLU A 288 -12.71 24.62 -18.07
N GLU A 289 -13.29 24.89 -16.90
CA GLU A 289 -14.73 25.13 -16.76
C GLU A 289 -15.17 26.34 -17.59
N TRP A 290 -14.43 27.46 -17.49
CA TRP A 290 -14.68 28.65 -18.31
C TRP A 290 -14.53 28.38 -19.81
N ALA A 291 -13.52 27.60 -20.19
CA ALA A 291 -13.29 27.18 -21.57
C ALA A 291 -14.48 26.39 -22.13
N ARG A 292 -14.99 25.40 -21.37
CA ARG A 292 -16.14 24.59 -21.76
C ARG A 292 -17.41 25.41 -21.90
N ILE A 293 -17.63 26.41 -21.02
CA ILE A 293 -18.77 27.33 -21.12
C ILE A 293 -18.70 28.13 -22.43
N LEU A 294 -17.53 28.69 -22.75
CA LEU A 294 -17.34 29.48 -23.97
C LEU A 294 -17.44 28.62 -25.23
N GLU A 295 -16.95 27.37 -25.19
CA GLU A 295 -17.04 26.42 -26.30
C GLU A 295 -18.48 25.96 -26.53
N ALA A 296 -19.25 25.73 -25.47
CA ALA A 296 -20.68 25.39 -25.56
C ALA A 296 -21.52 26.49 -26.22
N HIS A 297 -21.09 27.75 -26.12
CA HIS A 297 -21.69 28.89 -26.82
C HIS A 297 -21.06 29.17 -28.20
N GLU A 298 -20.21 28.27 -28.70
CA GLU A 298 -19.48 28.38 -29.98
C GLU A 298 -18.61 29.64 -30.13
N ILE A 299 -18.19 30.23 -29.01
CA ILE A 299 -17.38 31.46 -28.98
C ILE A 299 -15.91 31.11 -29.23
N VAL A 300 -15.45 30.02 -28.62
CA VAL A 300 -14.06 29.54 -28.66
C VAL A 300 -14.02 28.07 -29.04
N GLU A 301 -12.85 27.62 -29.50
CA GLU A 301 -12.51 26.23 -29.75
C GLU A 301 -11.34 25.85 -28.83
N ILE A 302 -11.47 24.72 -28.14
CA ILE A 302 -10.38 24.18 -27.32
C ILE A 302 -9.45 23.34 -28.20
N SER A 303 -8.25 23.86 -28.45
CA SER A 303 -7.21 23.17 -29.22
C SER A 303 -6.28 22.39 -28.29
N TYR A 304 -6.19 21.08 -28.51
CA TYR A 304 -5.24 20.19 -27.84
C TYR A 304 -4.05 19.89 -28.77
N PRO A 305 -2.95 20.67 -28.70
CA PRO A 305 -1.79 20.39 -29.52
C PRO A 305 -1.16 19.05 -29.12
N ALA A 306 -0.49 18.38 -30.07
CA ALA A 306 0.19 17.10 -29.82
C ALA A 306 1.26 17.21 -28.71
N PHE A 307 1.84 18.39 -28.56
CA PHE A 307 2.80 18.72 -27.51
C PHE A 307 2.44 20.06 -26.87
N GLY A 308 2.41 20.09 -25.54
CA GLY A 308 2.14 21.29 -24.75
C GLY A 308 0.74 21.37 -24.15
N PRO A 309 0.45 22.44 -23.40
CA PRO A 309 -0.83 22.63 -22.74
C PRO A 309 -1.95 22.98 -23.73
N PRO A 310 -3.23 22.73 -23.37
CA PRO A 310 -4.36 23.13 -24.19
C PRO A 310 -4.41 24.65 -24.39
N ALA A 311 -4.85 25.06 -25.58
CA ALA A 311 -4.99 26.45 -25.96
C ALA A 311 -6.42 26.78 -26.39
N LEU A 312 -6.89 27.96 -26.01
CA LEU A 312 -8.17 28.51 -26.42
C LEU A 312 -7.98 29.36 -27.66
N LYS A 313 -8.76 29.11 -28.70
CA LYS A 313 -8.76 29.88 -29.95
C LYS A 313 -10.15 30.46 -30.20
N ILE A 314 -10.24 31.73 -30.57
CA ILE A 314 -11.53 32.37 -30.85
C ILE A 314 -12.09 31.85 -32.20
N LYS A 315 -13.34 31.38 -32.22
CA LYS A 315 -14.00 30.87 -33.43
C LYS A 315 -14.68 32.00 -34.20
N ASN A 316 -15.31 32.92 -33.47
CA ASN A 316 -16.00 34.06 -34.03
C ASN A 316 -15.34 35.35 -33.53
N ILE A 317 -14.61 36.03 -34.40
CA ILE A 317 -14.00 37.32 -34.08
C ILE A 317 -15.16 38.33 -33.96
N PRO A 318 -15.42 38.92 -32.78
CA PRO A 318 -16.35 40.04 -32.74
C PRO A 318 -15.79 41.13 -33.65
N ALA A 319 -16.55 41.52 -34.67
CA ALA A 319 -16.28 42.74 -35.40
C ALA A 319 -16.44 43.90 -34.40
N ASN A 320 -15.33 44.30 -33.80
CA ASN A 320 -15.28 45.42 -32.86
C ASN A 320 -15.75 46.66 -33.63
N LYS A 321 -17.00 47.10 -33.37
CA LYS A 321 -17.57 48.34 -33.88
C LYS A 321 -17.35 49.44 -32.88
#